data_AF-A0A3D1QZ53-F1
#
_entry.id   AF-A0A3D1QZ53-F1
#
_cell.length_a   1.000
_cell.length_b   1.000
_cell.length_c   1.000
_cell.angle_alpha   90.00
_cell.angle_beta   90.00
_cell.angle_gamma   90.00
#
_symmetry.space_group_name_H-M   'P 1'
#
loop_
_entity.id
_entity.type
_entity.pdbx_description
1 polymer ?
#
loop_
_entity_poly.entity_id
_entity_poly.type
_entity_poly.pdbx_seq_one_letter_code
_entity_poly.pdbx_strand_id
1 'polypeptide(L)'
;MTKTALFALLGLAFGGSALAAESAPAYVCWSTDDPGCTSRRHGELPVDKARFEALLGKLRAVDKSEPQMNLVAQREIAEHGRYLTCAQLARILESFRSTSMRVALLYALANRVVDPENAAVAARRLEPDSRMVEQARQLLSGAISVWPAETEGEEAPRERSRASDR
;
A
#
# COMPACT_ATOMS: atom_id res chain seq x y z
N MET A 1 13.35 -20.21 74.57
CA MET A 1 14.51 -20.22 73.67
C MET A 1 14.29 -19.16 72.60
N THR A 2 15.19 -18.19 72.57
CA THR A 2 15.22 -16.95 71.79
C THR A 2 15.53 -17.22 70.32
N LYS A 3 14.92 -16.45 69.39
CA LYS A 3 15.58 -16.04 68.15
C LYS A 3 14.92 -14.81 67.51
N THR A 4 15.62 -13.70 67.70
CA THR A 4 15.52 -12.41 67.05
C THR A 4 16.03 -12.49 65.61
N ALA A 5 15.36 -11.83 64.65
CA ALA A 5 15.90 -11.45 63.34
C ALA A 5 15.05 -10.26 62.83
N LEU A 6 15.45 -9.00 63.01
CA LEU A 6 16.46 -8.18 62.30
C LEU A 6 16.20 -7.98 60.79
N PHE A 7 15.63 -6.80 60.50
CA PHE A 7 15.74 -5.92 59.33
C PHE A 7 16.48 -6.40 58.06
N ALA A 8 15.84 -6.21 56.90
CA ALA A 8 16.53 -5.87 55.66
C ALA A 8 15.71 -4.82 54.88
N LEU A 9 16.31 -3.63 54.75
CA LEU A 9 15.84 -2.49 53.97
C LEU A 9 15.68 -2.85 52.49
N LEU A 10 14.47 -2.69 51.95
CA LEU A 10 14.20 -2.73 50.52
C LEU A 10 14.60 -1.38 49.91
N GLY A 11 15.80 -1.31 49.33
CA GLY A 11 16.26 -0.17 48.56
C GLY A 11 15.53 -0.09 47.21
N LEU A 12 14.71 0.95 47.04
CA LEU A 12 14.11 1.33 45.76
C LEU A 12 15.19 1.94 44.85
N ALA A 13 15.79 1.11 43.98
CA ALA A 13 16.59 1.60 42.86
C ALA A 13 15.66 1.93 41.68
N PHE A 14 15.17 3.17 41.63
CA PHE A 14 14.58 3.73 40.41
C PHE A 14 15.72 4.04 39.42
N GLY A 15 16.12 3.02 38.66
CA GLY A 15 17.00 3.16 37.51
C GLY A 15 16.24 3.84 36.37
N GLY A 16 16.32 5.17 36.30
CA GLY A 16 15.86 5.96 35.16
C GLY A 16 16.65 5.55 33.92
N SER A 17 16.09 4.64 33.12
CA SER A 17 16.60 4.33 31.79
C SER A 17 16.40 5.56 30.93
N ALA A 18 17.49 6.28 30.66
CA ALA A 18 17.52 7.29 29.62
C ALA A 18 17.19 6.60 28.30
N LEU A 19 15.93 6.71 27.87
CA LEU A 19 15.50 6.36 26.53
C LEU A 19 16.27 7.29 25.60
N ALA A 20 17.36 6.78 25.01
CA ALA A 20 18.03 7.42 23.91
C ALA A 20 16.96 7.69 22.85
N ALA A 21 16.67 8.97 22.61
CA ALA A 21 15.80 9.38 21.54
C ALA A 21 16.52 9.03 20.23
N GLU A 22 16.30 7.82 19.74
CA GLU A 22 16.77 7.38 18.44
C GLU A 22 16.15 8.31 17.42
N SER A 23 16.98 9.21 16.85
CA SER A 23 16.53 10.17 15.87
C SER A 23 15.93 9.39 14.71
N ALA A 24 14.63 9.56 14.45
CA ALA A 24 13.99 8.92 13.32
C ALA A 24 14.80 9.22 12.05
N PRO A 25 15.05 8.20 11.21
CA PRO A 25 15.84 8.39 10.00
C PRO A 25 15.20 9.49 9.13
N ALA A 26 16.03 10.39 8.61
CA ALA A 26 15.57 11.45 7.72
C ALA A 26 14.91 10.82 6.49
N TYR A 27 13.79 11.40 6.06
CA TYR A 27 13.10 10.98 4.85
C TYR A 27 13.97 11.22 3.61
N VAL A 28 14.12 10.20 2.76
CA VAL A 28 14.93 10.27 1.54
C VAL A 28 14.07 9.91 0.33
N CYS A 29 14.06 10.80 -0.66
CA CYS A 29 13.42 10.55 -1.95
C CYS A 29 13.99 9.32 -2.64
N TRP A 30 13.12 8.52 -3.25
CA TRP A 30 13.57 7.37 -4.04
C TRP A 30 14.45 7.78 -5.23
N SER A 31 14.03 8.82 -5.97
CA SER A 31 14.77 9.41 -7.08
C SER A 31 14.79 10.93 -6.94
N THR A 32 15.85 11.58 -7.46
CA THR A 32 15.94 13.04 -7.56
C THR A 32 14.93 13.61 -8.55
N ASP A 33 14.48 12.80 -9.51
CA ASP A 33 13.58 13.19 -10.59
C ASP A 33 12.11 12.83 -10.28
N ASP A 34 11.80 12.45 -9.03
CA ASP A 34 10.43 12.12 -8.62
C ASP A 34 9.66 13.39 -8.22
N PRO A 35 8.75 13.91 -9.08
CA PRO A 35 8.07 15.19 -8.83
C PRO A 35 7.15 15.14 -7.61
N GLY A 36 6.68 13.94 -7.22
CA GLY A 36 5.76 13.75 -6.11
C GLY A 36 6.47 13.49 -4.77
N CYS A 37 7.80 13.44 -4.73
CA CYS A 37 8.51 12.93 -3.55
C CYS A 37 8.23 13.72 -2.26
N THR A 38 8.05 15.04 -2.38
CA THR A 38 7.74 15.92 -1.24
C THR A 38 6.25 16.19 -1.08
N SER A 39 5.42 15.68 -1.99
CA SER A 39 3.96 15.82 -1.93
C SER A 39 3.41 15.01 -0.76
N ARG A 40 2.29 15.45 -0.21
CA ARG A 40 1.64 14.78 0.91
C ARG A 40 0.19 14.50 0.60
N ARG A 41 -0.29 13.34 1.03
CA ARG A 41 -1.71 12.99 1.00
C ARG A 41 -2.13 12.65 2.42
N HIS A 42 -3.16 13.34 2.90
CA HIS A 42 -3.60 13.25 4.30
C HIS A 42 -2.48 13.49 5.32
N GLY A 43 -1.54 14.38 5.01
CA GLY A 43 -0.41 14.73 5.89
C GLY A 43 0.77 13.75 5.86
N GLU A 44 0.63 12.60 5.19
CA GLU A 44 1.66 11.57 5.05
C GLU A 44 2.48 11.77 3.77
N LEU A 45 3.79 11.50 3.85
CA LEU A 45 4.70 11.44 2.70
C LEU A 45 4.57 10.09 1.98
N PRO A 46 4.98 9.98 0.70
CA PRO A 46 5.02 8.70 0.03
C PRO A 46 6.10 7.78 0.64
N VAL A 47 6.13 6.53 0.20
CA VAL A 47 7.14 5.54 0.64
C VAL A 47 8.55 6.10 0.41
N ASP A 48 9.42 6.03 1.42
CA ASP A 48 10.81 6.47 1.29
C ASP A 48 11.64 5.53 0.40
N LYS A 49 12.85 5.97 0.03
CA LYS A 49 13.77 5.21 -0.82
C LYS A 49 14.02 3.78 -0.32
N ALA A 50 14.36 3.61 0.95
CA ALA A 50 14.79 2.32 1.50
C ALA A 50 13.64 1.31 1.49
N ARG A 51 12.44 1.75 1.90
CA ARG A 51 11.22 0.93 1.87
C ARG A 51 10.81 0.60 0.44
N PHE A 52 10.92 1.56 -0.48
CA PHE A 52 10.58 1.33 -1.88
C PHE A 52 11.53 0.33 -2.54
N GLU A 53 12.84 0.43 -2.29
CA GLU A 53 13.83 -0.53 -2.76
C GLU A 53 13.61 -1.93 -2.18
N ALA A 54 13.22 -2.03 -0.90
CA ALA A 54 12.85 -3.30 -0.27
C ALA A 54 11.61 -3.92 -0.92
N LEU A 55 10.58 -3.12 -1.22
CA LEU A 55 9.40 -3.56 -1.98
C LEU A 55 9.80 -4.11 -3.36
N LEU A 56 10.60 -3.37 -4.13
CA LEU A 56 11.09 -3.86 -5.43
C LEU A 56 11.94 -5.13 -5.30
N GLY A 57 12.67 -5.30 -4.19
CA GLY A 57 13.34 -6.56 -3.85
C GLY A 57 12.35 -7.72 -3.67
N LYS A 58 11.28 -7.51 -2.91
CA LYS A 58 10.22 -8.51 -2.69
C LYS A 58 9.50 -8.89 -3.98
N LEU A 59 9.16 -7.92 -4.82
CA LEU A 59 8.52 -8.18 -6.12
C LEU A 59 9.41 -9.00 -7.04
N ARG A 60 10.72 -8.72 -7.07
CA ARG A 60 11.69 -9.53 -7.83
C ARG A 60 11.82 -10.95 -7.30
N ALA A 61 11.64 -11.17 -5.99
CA ALA A 61 11.69 -12.51 -5.41
C ALA A 61 10.48 -13.39 -5.79
N VAL A 62 9.34 -12.78 -6.14
CA VAL A 62 8.10 -13.48 -6.56
C VAL A 62 7.80 -13.33 -8.06
N ASP A 63 8.80 -12.96 -8.86
CA ASP A 63 8.67 -12.58 -10.29
C ASP A 63 8.09 -13.65 -11.23
N LYS A 64 8.00 -14.91 -10.76
CA LYS A 64 7.44 -16.03 -11.49
C LYS A 64 5.91 -16.06 -11.51
N SER A 65 5.24 -15.27 -10.68
CA SER A 65 3.77 -15.24 -10.59
C SER A 65 3.26 -13.81 -10.43
N GLU A 66 2.80 -13.20 -11.53
CA GLU A 66 2.23 -11.85 -11.49
C GLU A 66 1.05 -11.67 -10.54
N PRO A 67 0.12 -12.65 -10.38
CA PRO A 67 -0.91 -12.56 -9.35
C PRO A 67 -0.32 -12.46 -7.94
N GLN A 68 0.73 -13.23 -7.62
CA GLN A 68 1.42 -13.13 -6.33
C GLN A 68 2.16 -11.81 -6.19
N MET A 69 2.82 -11.31 -7.24
CA MET A 69 3.43 -9.98 -7.25
C MET A 69 2.41 -8.89 -6.95
N ASN A 70 1.21 -8.98 -7.53
CA ASN A 70 0.13 -8.02 -7.30
C ASN A 70 -0.32 -8.02 -5.83
N LEU A 71 -0.53 -9.21 -5.25
CA LEU A 71 -0.85 -9.35 -3.82
C LEU A 71 0.26 -8.80 -2.92
N VAL A 72 1.53 -9.09 -3.22
CA VAL A 72 2.67 -8.56 -2.47
C VAL A 72 2.71 -7.03 -2.57
N ALA A 73 2.57 -6.46 -3.76
CA ALA A 73 2.56 -5.01 -3.93
C ALA A 73 1.47 -4.34 -3.09
N GLN A 74 0.22 -4.81 -3.20
CA GLN A 74 -0.92 -4.27 -2.45
C GLN A 74 -0.71 -4.38 -0.94
N ARG A 75 -0.25 -5.54 -0.47
CA ARG A 75 -0.03 -5.79 0.96
C ARG A 75 1.07 -4.89 1.52
N GLU A 76 2.21 -4.82 0.87
CA GLU A 76 3.36 -4.04 1.33
C GLU A 76 3.05 -2.54 1.40
N ILE A 77 2.29 -2.01 0.43
CA ILE A 77 1.84 -0.62 0.44
C ILE A 77 0.80 -0.39 1.54
N ALA A 78 -0.12 -1.34 1.76
CA ALA A 78 -1.08 -1.24 2.85
C ALA A 78 -0.40 -1.25 4.25
N GLU A 79 0.65 -2.04 4.42
CA GLU A 79 1.35 -2.26 5.71
C GLU A 79 2.44 -1.21 6.00
N HIS A 80 3.24 -0.79 5.01
CA HIS A 80 4.52 -0.08 5.26
C HIS A 80 4.62 1.34 4.71
N GLY A 81 3.63 1.81 3.95
CA GLY A 81 3.57 3.20 3.51
C GLY A 81 2.33 3.42 2.68
N ARG A 82 1.39 4.17 3.24
CA ARG A 82 0.03 4.29 2.71
C ARG A 82 -0.03 4.96 1.34
N TYR A 83 1.04 5.63 0.91
CA TYR A 83 1.03 6.34 -0.35
C TYR A 83 2.30 6.17 -1.17
N LEU A 84 2.15 6.30 -2.48
CA LEU A 84 3.20 6.24 -3.50
C LEU A 84 3.15 7.52 -4.33
N THR A 85 4.27 7.85 -4.97
CA THR A 85 4.26 8.80 -6.08
C THR A 85 3.83 8.11 -7.39
N CYS A 86 3.39 8.88 -8.38
CA CYS A 86 3.15 8.38 -9.72
C CYS A 86 4.40 7.74 -10.33
N ALA A 87 5.60 8.27 -10.03
CA ALA A 87 6.87 7.72 -10.50
C ALA A 87 7.18 6.35 -9.85
N GLN A 88 6.97 6.23 -8.54
CA GLN A 88 7.09 4.95 -7.83
C GLN A 88 6.08 3.92 -8.35
N LEU A 89 4.82 4.31 -8.53
CA LEU A 89 3.81 3.43 -9.11
C LEU A 89 4.20 2.99 -10.53
N ALA A 90 4.67 3.90 -11.38
CA ALA A 90 5.17 3.58 -12.71
C ALA A 90 6.28 2.50 -12.67
N ARG A 91 7.22 2.63 -11.72
CA ARG A 91 8.31 1.67 -11.53
C ARG A 91 7.82 0.31 -11.04
N ILE A 92 6.78 0.26 -10.20
CA ILE A 92 6.14 -1.01 -9.83
C ILE A 92 5.48 -1.64 -11.06
N LEU A 93 4.72 -0.87 -11.86
CA LEU A 93 4.04 -1.36 -13.06
C LEU A 93 5.01 -1.97 -14.08
N GLU A 94 6.21 -1.41 -14.23
CA GLU A 94 7.28 -1.99 -15.06
C GLU A 94 7.71 -3.41 -14.65
N SER A 95 7.46 -3.80 -13.40
CA SER A 95 7.78 -5.16 -12.91
C SER A 95 6.82 -6.22 -13.46
N PHE A 96 5.65 -5.80 -13.96
CA PHE A 96 4.65 -6.67 -14.55
C PHE A 96 4.81 -6.69 -16.07
N ARG A 97 4.75 -7.86 -16.68
CA ARG A 97 4.76 -8.10 -18.12
C ARG A 97 3.37 -7.93 -18.71
N SER A 98 2.33 -8.42 -18.02
CA SER A 98 0.96 -8.35 -18.52
C SER A 98 0.34 -6.96 -18.30
N THR A 99 -0.18 -6.38 -19.38
CA THR A 99 -0.97 -5.14 -19.32
C THR A 99 -2.20 -5.29 -18.43
N SER A 100 -2.88 -6.43 -18.42
CA SER A 100 -4.04 -6.64 -17.55
C SER A 100 -3.66 -6.60 -16.08
N MET A 101 -2.48 -7.11 -15.70
CA MET A 101 -1.98 -7.05 -14.33
C MET A 101 -1.54 -5.64 -13.95
N ARG A 102 -0.92 -4.89 -14.87
CA ARG A 102 -0.61 -3.47 -14.67
C ARG A 102 -1.89 -2.66 -14.41
N VAL A 103 -2.93 -2.87 -15.20
CA VAL A 103 -4.23 -2.20 -15.03
C VAL A 103 -4.87 -2.58 -13.69
N ALA A 104 -4.95 -3.88 -13.37
CA ALA A 104 -5.53 -4.34 -12.10
C ALA A 104 -4.80 -3.74 -10.89
N LEU A 105 -3.47 -3.69 -10.92
CA LEU A 105 -2.68 -3.08 -9.87
C LEU A 105 -2.90 -1.57 -9.77
N LEU A 106 -2.96 -0.88 -10.91
CA LEU A 106 -3.26 0.55 -10.96
C LEU A 106 -4.62 0.84 -10.31
N TYR A 107 -5.65 0.04 -10.60
CA TYR A 107 -6.96 0.17 -9.97
C TYR A 107 -6.89 0.01 -8.45
N ALA A 108 -6.17 -1.01 -7.97
CA ALA A 108 -6.02 -1.25 -6.54
C ALA A 108 -5.27 -0.12 -5.80
N LEU A 109 -4.34 0.55 -6.49
CA LEU A 109 -3.42 1.51 -5.87
C LEU A 109 -3.71 2.98 -6.20
N ALA A 110 -4.67 3.31 -7.07
CA ALA A 110 -4.93 4.70 -7.47
C ALA A 110 -5.24 5.62 -6.28
N ASN A 111 -6.02 5.14 -5.30
CA ASN A 111 -6.31 5.89 -4.07
C ASN A 111 -5.12 6.02 -3.11
N ARG A 112 -3.99 5.42 -3.45
CA ARG A 112 -2.74 5.46 -2.69
C ARG A 112 -1.72 6.38 -3.36
N VAL A 113 -2.06 7.16 -4.38
CA VAL A 113 -1.11 8.08 -5.04
C VAL A 113 -1.12 9.45 -4.38
N VAL A 114 0.05 10.04 -4.07
CA VAL A 114 0.13 11.38 -3.44
C VAL A 114 0.01 12.54 -4.43
N ASP A 115 0.41 12.33 -5.68
CA ASP A 115 0.57 13.34 -6.73
C ASP A 115 -0.24 12.97 -7.99
N PRO A 116 -1.58 12.87 -7.90
CA PRO A 116 -2.44 12.46 -9.00
C PRO A 116 -2.33 13.34 -10.25
N GLU A 117 -1.90 14.59 -10.12
CA GLU A 117 -1.61 15.50 -11.23
C GLU A 117 -0.52 14.96 -12.18
N ASN A 118 0.36 14.08 -11.69
CA ASN A 118 1.41 13.43 -12.48
C ASN A 118 0.98 12.08 -13.06
N ALA A 119 -0.32 11.78 -13.12
CA ALA A 119 -0.88 10.51 -13.59
C ALA A 119 -0.31 10.02 -14.94
N ALA A 120 0.06 10.95 -15.83
CA ALA A 120 0.66 10.62 -17.12
C ALA A 120 1.95 9.80 -17.00
N VAL A 121 2.71 9.95 -15.90
CA VAL A 121 3.94 9.19 -15.65
C VAL A 121 3.65 7.70 -15.47
N ALA A 122 2.61 7.36 -14.70
CA ALA A 122 2.16 5.98 -14.50
C ALA A 122 1.41 5.45 -15.73
N ALA A 123 0.51 6.25 -16.32
CA ALA A 123 -0.34 5.83 -17.44
C ALA A 123 0.47 5.43 -18.68
N ARG A 124 1.62 6.07 -18.94
CA ARG A 124 2.53 5.70 -20.04
C ARG A 124 3.05 4.26 -19.95
N ARG A 125 2.91 3.58 -18.80
CA ARG A 125 3.38 2.19 -18.60
C ARG A 125 2.35 1.14 -19.00
N LEU A 126 1.14 1.55 -19.36
CA LEU A 126 0.06 0.64 -19.75
C LEU A 126 0.08 0.24 -21.23
N GLU A 127 1.12 0.62 -21.99
CA GLU A 127 1.26 0.30 -23.43
C GLU A 127 0.13 0.92 -24.30
N PRO A 128 0.20 0.89 -25.65
CA PRO A 128 -0.44 1.91 -26.49
C PRO A 128 -1.95 1.75 -26.67
N ASP A 129 -2.63 0.91 -25.88
CA ASP A 129 -4.09 0.86 -25.91
C ASP A 129 -4.64 2.16 -25.30
N SER A 130 -4.95 3.11 -26.19
CA SER A 130 -5.38 4.46 -25.85
C SER A 130 -6.59 4.48 -24.92
N ARG A 131 -7.43 3.43 -24.94
CA ARG A 131 -8.58 3.29 -24.04
C ARG A 131 -8.15 3.05 -22.60
N MET A 132 -7.17 2.17 -22.39
CA MET A 132 -6.66 1.87 -21.04
C MET A 132 -5.89 3.05 -20.46
N VAL A 133 -5.12 3.76 -21.30
CA VAL A 133 -4.40 4.97 -20.89
C VAL A 133 -5.37 6.07 -20.44
N GLU A 134 -6.47 6.28 -21.17
CA GLU A 134 -7.47 7.27 -20.80
C GLU A 134 -8.23 6.87 -19.53
N GLN A 135 -8.64 5.60 -19.40
CA GLN A 135 -9.27 5.10 -18.16
C GLN A 135 -8.34 5.26 -16.94
N ALA A 136 -7.07 4.91 -17.09
CA ALA A 136 -6.05 5.08 -16.05
C ALA A 136 -5.89 6.54 -15.64
N ARG A 137 -5.86 7.45 -16.62
CA ARG A 137 -5.77 8.89 -16.38
C ARG A 137 -7.00 9.40 -15.61
N GLN A 138 -8.20 8.99 -16.01
CA GLN A 138 -9.45 9.34 -15.34
C GLN A 138 -9.53 8.79 -13.91
N LEU A 139 -9.05 7.57 -13.70
CA LEU A 139 -8.97 6.96 -12.38
C LEU A 139 -8.02 7.74 -11.46
N LEU A 140 -6.81 8.02 -11.94
CA LEU A 140 -5.79 8.72 -11.15
C LEU A 140 -6.16 10.18 -10.89
N SER A 141 -6.84 10.87 -11.82
CA SER A 141 -7.31 12.23 -11.60
C SER A 141 -8.49 12.34 -10.63
N GLY A 142 -8.99 11.20 -10.12
CA GLY A 142 -10.18 11.14 -9.28
C GLY A 142 -11.49 11.41 -10.03
N ALA A 143 -11.46 11.42 -11.38
CA ALA A 143 -12.66 11.57 -12.20
C ALA A 143 -13.54 10.32 -12.18
N ILE A 144 -12.96 9.16 -11.86
CA ILE A 144 -13.68 7.92 -11.58
C ILE A 144 -13.54 7.65 -10.08
N SER A 145 -14.64 7.79 -9.32
CA SER A 145 -14.74 7.17 -8.00
C SER A 145 -14.56 5.67 -8.21
N VAL A 146 -13.54 5.09 -7.58
CA VAL A 146 -13.23 3.65 -7.65
C VAL A 146 -14.54 2.87 -7.56
N TRP A 147 -14.80 2.09 -8.60
CA TRP A 147 -15.96 1.21 -8.72
C TRP A 147 -16.15 0.51 -7.37
N PRO A 148 -17.33 0.58 -6.73
CA PRO A 148 -17.57 -0.26 -5.56
C PRO A 148 -17.27 -1.68 -6.02
N ALA A 149 -16.27 -2.32 -5.41
CA ALA A 149 -16.06 -3.75 -5.55
C ALA A 149 -17.44 -4.36 -5.40
N GLU A 150 -17.92 -5.00 -6.46
CA GLU A 150 -19.29 -5.46 -6.54
C GLU A 150 -19.59 -6.15 -5.22
N THR A 151 -20.53 -5.57 -4.48
CA THR A 151 -21.27 -6.30 -3.48
C THR A 151 -21.92 -7.42 -4.27
N GLU A 152 -21.23 -8.55 -4.40
CA GLU A 152 -21.84 -9.85 -4.61
C GLU A 152 -22.70 -10.13 -3.38
N GLY A 153 -23.78 -9.35 -3.26
CA GLY A 153 -24.96 -9.70 -2.53
C GLY A 153 -25.61 -10.79 -3.35
N GLU A 154 -25.08 -12.00 -3.15
CA GLU A 154 -25.74 -13.27 -3.33
C GLU A 154 -27.26 -13.10 -3.27
N GLU A 155 -27.88 -13.02 -4.45
CA GLU A 155 -29.32 -13.02 -4.57
C GLU A 155 -29.77 -14.44 -4.20
N ALA A 156 -30.09 -14.63 -2.91
CA ALA A 156 -30.59 -15.90 -2.40
C ALA A 156 -31.72 -16.40 -3.30
N PRO A 157 -31.69 -17.66 -3.77
CA PRO A 157 -32.69 -18.17 -4.68
C PRO A 157 -34.06 -18.06 -4.03
N ARG A 158 -34.97 -17.31 -4.69
CA ARG A 158 -36.39 -17.24 -4.33
C ARG A 158 -36.99 -18.65 -4.43
N GLU A 159 -37.09 -19.31 -3.29
CA GLU A 159 -37.86 -20.53 -3.12
C GLU A 159 -39.35 -20.19 -3.33
N ARG A 160 -39.79 -20.25 -4.59
CA ARG A 160 -41.22 -20.27 -4.92
C ARG A 160 -41.77 -21.62 -4.46
N SER A 161 -42.22 -21.66 -3.21
CA SER A 161 -43.16 -22.66 -2.74
C SER A 161 -44.41 -22.61 -3.63
N ARG A 162 -44.43 -23.45 -4.67
CA ARG A 162 -45.66 -23.94 -5.28
C ARG A 162 -46.24 -24.97 -4.31
N ALA A 163 -47.10 -24.51 -3.40
CA ALA A 163 -48.03 -25.41 -2.75
C ALA A 163 -49.02 -25.85 -3.83
N SER A 164 -48.81 -27.09 -4.28
CA SER A 164 -49.66 -27.82 -5.21
C SER A 164 -50.98 -28.18 -4.53
N ASP A 165 -52.07 -28.02 -5.27
CA ASP A 165 -53.40 -28.53 -4.99
C ASP A 165 -53.40 -29.97 -4.47
N ARG A 166 -54.17 -30.21 -3.41
CA ARG A 166 -55.08 -31.36 -3.22
C ARG A 166 -56.07 -31.10 -2.11
#